data_AF-A0A7V2YYM1-F1
#
_entry.id   AF-A0A7V2YYM1-F1
#
_cell.length_a   1.000
_cell.length_b   1.000
_cell.length_c   1.000
_cell.angle_alpha   90.00
_cell.angle_beta   90.00
_cell.angle_gamma   90.00
#
_symmetry.space_group_name_H-M   'P 1'
#
loop_
_entity.id
_entity.type
_entity.pdbx_description
1 polymer ?
#
loop_
_entity_poly.entity_id
_entity_poly.type
_entity_poly.pdbx_seq_one_letter_code
_entity_poly.pdbx_strand_id
1 'polypeptide(L)'
;MNCARTRSSTLSHRRRSVPGWMALAALGAWAIAAPLLAPAQQGLERDAQGWTVFIPSDDSRLIYVSSSDGDDATAQVYDDDDAAIGSDPFHPVGPINAYASIAAAQVQQRAGYPDWVLLQRGGVWYESKVKLKSGRSASERYLVGAYGDGPRPLVKCGAERGCNPENSMQFTALVGIDFYGHTRDPNSPEYVSPDGGSGLSWVIHTNSDGISFLVEDCAFRFKSVNWQKNYPGGTVRDLVFRRNLILDTYSGDNS
;
A
#
# COMPACT_ATOMS: atom_id res chain seq x y z
N MET A 1 -45.02 -87.35 -42.80
CA MET A 1 -45.66 -88.22 -41.80
C MET A 1 -44.58 -88.90 -40.98
N ASN A 2 -44.87 -89.08 -39.69
CA ASN A 2 -44.07 -89.73 -38.64
C ASN A 2 -43.06 -88.82 -37.92
N CYS A 3 -43.34 -88.36 -36.70
CA CYS A 3 -43.71 -89.05 -35.44
C CYS A 3 -42.47 -89.33 -34.60
N ALA A 4 -42.32 -88.45 -33.60
CA ALA A 4 -42.03 -88.74 -32.20
C ALA A 4 -40.77 -89.52 -31.77
N ARG A 5 -40.18 -88.92 -30.72
CA ARG A 5 -39.96 -89.48 -29.37
C ARG A 5 -38.54 -89.88 -28.94
N THR A 6 -38.10 -89.13 -27.92
CA THR A 6 -37.50 -89.55 -26.62
C THR A 6 -36.06 -90.07 -26.53
N ARG A 7 -35.25 -89.40 -25.69
CA ARG A 7 -34.66 -89.81 -24.37
C ARG A 7 -33.43 -88.92 -24.10
N SER A 8 -33.40 -88.05 -23.09
CA SER A 8 -33.14 -88.24 -21.64
C SER A 8 -31.67 -88.47 -21.25
N SER A 9 -31.19 -87.60 -20.34
CA SER A 9 -30.01 -87.68 -19.45
C SER A 9 -28.64 -87.41 -20.13
N THR A 10 -27.70 -86.64 -19.59
CA THR A 10 -27.24 -86.47 -18.19
C THR A 10 -26.47 -85.14 -18.00
N LEU A 11 -26.31 -84.79 -16.71
CA LEU A 11 -25.63 -83.67 -16.08
C LEU A 11 -24.28 -83.22 -16.70
N SER A 12 -23.97 -81.92 -16.65
CA SER A 12 -22.85 -81.43 -15.81
C SER A 12 -22.82 -79.91 -15.65
N HIS A 13 -22.41 -79.51 -14.45
CA HIS A 13 -22.20 -78.16 -13.96
C HIS A 13 -21.17 -77.36 -14.77
N ARG A 14 -21.46 -76.07 -14.99
CA ARG A 14 -20.66 -74.94 -14.47
C ARG A 14 -21.31 -73.61 -14.85
N ARG A 15 -21.71 -72.83 -13.84
CA ARG A 15 -22.10 -71.43 -13.98
C ARG A 15 -20.88 -70.66 -14.52
N ARG A 16 -21.00 -70.07 -15.71
CA ARG A 16 -20.04 -69.08 -16.21
C ARG A 16 -20.39 -67.73 -15.59
N SER A 17 -19.47 -67.24 -14.78
CA SER A 17 -19.43 -65.87 -14.27
C SER A 17 -19.25 -64.88 -15.42
N VAL A 18 -19.97 -63.78 -15.34
CA VAL A 18 -19.92 -62.62 -16.26
C VAL A 18 -18.62 -61.85 -16.00
N PRO A 19 -17.80 -61.50 -17.02
CA PRO A 19 -16.75 -60.51 -16.84
C PRO A 19 -17.34 -59.11 -16.95
N GLY A 20 -17.16 -58.33 -15.88
CA GLY A 20 -17.57 -56.94 -15.80
C GLY A 20 -16.74 -56.01 -16.67
N TRP A 21 -17.40 -54.98 -17.18
CA TRP A 21 -16.79 -53.76 -17.67
C TRP A 21 -17.58 -52.60 -17.05
N MET A 22 -17.18 -52.17 -15.85
CA MET A 22 -17.59 -50.88 -15.31
C MET A 22 -16.72 -49.82 -16.00
N ALA A 23 -17.32 -49.08 -16.94
CA ALA A 23 -16.73 -47.87 -17.47
C ALA A 23 -16.72 -46.81 -16.36
N LEU A 24 -15.53 -46.48 -15.85
CA LEU A 24 -15.32 -45.34 -14.97
C LEU A 24 -15.37 -44.08 -15.84
N ALA A 25 -16.50 -43.38 -15.84
CA ALA A 25 -16.58 -42.05 -16.42
C ALA A 25 -15.81 -41.08 -15.50
N ALA A 26 -14.55 -40.80 -15.84
CA ALA A 26 -13.80 -39.71 -15.22
C ALA A 26 -14.42 -38.39 -15.69
N LEU A 27 -15.34 -37.84 -14.90
CA LEU A 27 -15.74 -36.43 -15.01
C LEU A 27 -14.52 -35.59 -14.67
N GLY A 28 -13.81 -35.13 -15.71
CA GLY A 28 -12.76 -34.13 -15.57
C GLY A 28 -13.38 -32.85 -15.05
N ALA A 29 -13.27 -32.63 -13.74
CA ALA A 29 -13.52 -31.33 -13.14
C ALA A 29 -12.43 -30.38 -13.65
N TRP A 30 -12.75 -29.60 -14.68
CA TRP A 30 -12.00 -28.40 -14.98
C TRP A 30 -12.27 -27.43 -13.83
N ALA A 31 -11.42 -27.46 -12.82
CA ALA A 31 -11.32 -26.37 -11.88
C ALA A 31 -10.90 -25.15 -12.71
N ILE A 32 -11.86 -24.29 -13.02
CA ILE A 32 -11.54 -22.90 -13.35
C ILE A 32 -10.97 -22.35 -12.05
N ALA A 33 -9.64 -22.38 -11.93
CA ALA A 33 -8.96 -21.59 -10.93
C ALA A 33 -9.31 -20.14 -11.27
N ALA A 34 -10.31 -19.58 -10.59
CA ALA A 34 -10.44 -18.14 -10.53
C ALA A 34 -9.05 -17.63 -10.13
N PRO A 35 -8.43 -16.70 -10.88
CA PRO A 35 -7.18 -16.13 -10.43
C PRO A 35 -7.46 -15.58 -9.03
N LEU A 36 -6.84 -16.18 -8.02
CA LEU A 36 -6.61 -15.50 -6.76
C LEU A 36 -6.10 -14.13 -7.17
N LEU A 37 -6.84 -13.06 -6.87
CA LEU A 37 -6.34 -11.70 -7.05
C LEU A 37 -4.92 -11.72 -6.47
N ALA A 38 -3.94 -11.58 -7.36
CA ALA A 38 -2.55 -11.41 -6.96
C ALA A 38 -2.54 -10.33 -5.87
N PRO A 39 -1.99 -10.59 -4.67
CA PRO A 39 -1.95 -9.57 -3.63
C PRO A 39 -1.27 -8.33 -4.22
N ALA A 40 -1.85 -7.15 -4.00
CA ALA A 40 -1.48 -5.92 -4.70
C ALA A 40 -0.03 -5.41 -4.45
N GLN A 41 0.74 -6.09 -3.59
CA GLN A 41 2.21 -6.01 -3.51
C GLN A 41 2.92 -6.67 -4.71
N GLN A 42 2.26 -7.60 -5.41
CA GLN A 42 2.74 -8.18 -6.69
C GLN A 42 2.66 -7.20 -7.86
N GLY A 43 2.00 -6.03 -7.69
CA GLY A 43 1.80 -5.08 -8.77
C GLY A 43 2.94 -4.09 -9.02
N LEU A 44 3.88 -3.92 -8.07
CA LEU A 44 4.98 -2.97 -8.23
C LEU A 44 6.31 -3.68 -8.48
N GLU A 45 6.95 -3.25 -9.56
CA GLU A 45 8.29 -3.68 -9.92
C GLU A 45 9.31 -3.26 -8.86
N ARG A 46 10.40 -4.01 -8.79
CA ARG A 46 11.54 -3.69 -7.93
C ARG A 46 12.79 -3.60 -8.76
N ASP A 47 13.66 -2.65 -8.42
CA ASP A 47 14.97 -2.55 -9.03
C ASP A 47 15.91 -3.69 -8.56
N ALA A 48 17.13 -3.71 -9.09
CA ALA A 48 18.13 -4.73 -8.74
C ALA A 48 18.55 -4.69 -7.25
N GLN A 49 18.37 -3.55 -6.58
CA GLN A 49 18.62 -3.35 -5.15
C GLN A 49 17.36 -3.66 -4.31
N GLY A 50 16.27 -4.02 -4.98
CA GLY A 50 14.99 -4.38 -4.44
C GLY A 50 14.13 -3.18 -4.02
N TRP A 51 14.48 -1.93 -4.29
CA TRP A 51 13.60 -0.76 -4.07
C TRP A 51 12.39 -0.82 -4.98
N THR A 52 11.26 -0.35 -4.49
CA THR A 52 10.07 -0.25 -5.32
C THR A 52 10.29 0.80 -6.41
N VAL A 53 9.99 0.43 -7.66
CA VAL A 53 10.00 1.35 -8.79
C VAL A 53 8.61 1.99 -8.89
N PHE A 54 8.58 3.32 -8.92
CA PHE A 54 7.35 4.09 -9.10
C PHE A 54 7.38 4.76 -10.47
N ILE A 55 6.30 4.59 -11.22
CA ILE A 55 6.09 5.23 -12.52
C ILE A 55 4.75 5.95 -12.42
N PRO A 56 4.70 7.28 -12.67
CA PRO A 56 3.44 8.00 -12.68
C PRO A 56 2.57 7.50 -13.84
N SER A 57 1.26 7.49 -13.64
CA SER A 57 0.30 7.31 -14.74
C SER A 57 0.19 8.61 -15.55
N ASP A 58 -0.21 8.51 -16.82
CA ASP A 58 -0.42 9.64 -17.74
C ASP A 58 -1.37 10.74 -17.21
N ASP A 59 -2.18 10.44 -16.19
CA ASP A 59 -3.09 11.39 -15.58
C ASP A 59 -2.75 11.73 -14.12
N SER A 60 -1.52 11.43 -13.69
CA SER A 60 -1.01 11.74 -12.35
C SER A 60 -0.72 13.22 -12.23
N ARG A 61 -1.09 13.80 -11.09
CA ARG A 61 -0.54 15.11 -10.68
C ARG A 61 0.74 14.91 -9.90
N LEU A 62 1.83 15.49 -10.38
CA LEU A 62 3.10 15.61 -9.65
C LEU A 62 3.13 16.95 -8.93
N ILE A 63 3.19 16.90 -7.60
CA ILE A 63 3.06 18.07 -6.72
C ILE A 63 4.28 18.12 -5.81
N TYR A 64 5.11 19.14 -5.98
CA TYR A 64 6.37 19.28 -5.26
C TYR A 64 6.24 20.22 -4.07
N VAL A 65 6.97 19.95 -3.00
CA VAL A 65 6.99 20.77 -1.77
C VAL A 65 8.44 21.09 -1.39
N SER A 66 8.76 22.35 -1.16
CA SER A 66 10.07 22.82 -0.68
C SER A 66 9.90 23.78 0.49
N SER A 67 10.55 23.51 1.61
CA SER A 67 10.52 24.40 2.77
C SER A 67 11.42 25.64 2.60
N SER A 68 12.35 25.62 1.63
CA SER A 68 13.31 26.72 1.40
C SER A 68 12.88 27.62 0.25
N ASP A 69 12.38 27.03 -0.84
CA ASP A 69 12.17 27.70 -2.12
C ASP A 69 10.71 27.68 -2.57
N GLY A 70 9.83 27.03 -1.80
CA GLY A 70 8.41 26.92 -2.13
C GLY A 70 7.61 28.20 -1.84
N ASP A 71 6.55 28.40 -2.61
CA ASP A 71 5.58 29.49 -2.42
C ASP A 71 4.17 28.99 -2.77
N ASP A 72 3.29 28.86 -1.77
CA ASP A 72 1.93 28.35 -1.93
C ASP A 72 1.05 29.20 -2.87
N ALA A 73 1.41 30.47 -3.12
CA ALA A 73 0.66 31.37 -4.00
C ALA A 73 1.04 31.20 -5.49
N THR A 74 2.27 30.77 -5.77
CA THR A 74 2.79 30.65 -7.15
C THR A 74 3.13 29.21 -7.55
N ALA A 75 3.01 28.26 -6.61
CA ALA A 75 3.28 26.86 -6.86
C ALA A 75 2.41 26.28 -7.99
N GLN A 76 2.95 25.26 -8.66
CA GLN A 76 2.32 24.61 -9.80
C GLN A 76 2.13 23.13 -9.55
N VAL A 77 1.13 22.58 -10.25
CA VAL A 77 0.93 21.14 -10.39
C VAL A 77 1.45 20.76 -11.76
N TYR A 78 2.22 19.68 -11.82
CA TYR A 78 2.86 19.20 -13.04
C TYR A 78 2.19 17.90 -13.49
N ASP A 79 2.11 17.72 -14.80
CA ASP A 79 1.75 16.44 -15.42
C ASP A 79 3.01 15.55 -15.51
N ASP A 80 2.85 14.26 -15.82
CA ASP A 80 3.95 13.30 -15.83
C ASP A 80 4.97 13.52 -16.97
N ASP A 81 4.55 14.18 -18.06
CA ASP A 81 5.37 14.47 -19.24
C ASP A 81 5.92 15.91 -19.28
N ASP A 82 5.74 16.69 -18.21
CA ASP A 82 6.21 18.07 -18.16
C ASP A 82 7.75 18.14 -18.29
N ALA A 83 8.21 19.03 -19.17
CA ALA A 83 9.63 19.17 -19.51
C ALA A 83 10.51 19.58 -18.32
N ALA A 84 9.96 20.26 -17.30
CA ALA A 84 10.68 20.59 -16.08
C ALA A 84 10.93 19.35 -15.21
N ILE A 85 10.11 18.31 -15.34
CA ILE A 85 10.26 17.05 -14.59
C ILE A 85 11.24 16.13 -15.33
N GLY A 86 11.07 15.96 -16.63
CA GLY A 86 11.84 14.98 -17.39
C GLY A 86 11.42 13.55 -17.04
N SER A 87 12.32 12.58 -17.22
CA SER A 87 11.97 11.15 -17.10
C SER A 87 11.94 10.61 -15.66
N ASP A 88 12.42 11.37 -14.68
CA ASP A 88 12.47 10.95 -13.27
C ASP A 88 11.83 12.00 -12.37
N PRO A 89 10.58 11.78 -11.92
CA PRO A 89 9.88 12.66 -10.98
C PRO A 89 10.62 12.87 -9.64
N PHE A 90 11.52 11.98 -9.26
CA PHE A 90 12.29 12.13 -8.04
C PHE A 90 13.54 13.00 -8.23
N HIS A 91 13.94 13.28 -9.48
CA HIS A 91 15.08 14.15 -9.83
C HIS A 91 14.71 15.06 -11.02
N PRO A 92 13.84 16.06 -10.80
CA PRO A 92 13.41 16.96 -11.86
C PRO A 92 14.61 17.70 -12.50
N VAL A 93 14.55 17.86 -13.82
CA VAL A 93 15.66 18.43 -14.63
C VAL A 93 15.59 19.95 -14.81
N GLY A 94 14.42 20.54 -14.59
CA GLY A 94 14.13 21.96 -14.71
C GLY A 94 13.78 22.63 -13.37
N PRO A 95 13.51 23.94 -13.40
CA PRO A 95 13.08 24.66 -12.21
C PRO A 95 11.67 24.21 -11.79
N ILE A 96 11.49 24.00 -10.49
CA ILE A 96 10.22 23.56 -9.89
C ILE A 96 9.62 24.68 -9.04
N ASN A 97 8.40 25.08 -9.38
CA ASN A 97 7.58 25.99 -8.58
C ASN A 97 6.84 25.16 -7.52
N ALA A 98 7.55 24.80 -6.46
CA ALA A 98 7.04 23.96 -5.39
C ALA A 98 6.11 24.73 -4.43
N TYR A 99 5.21 24.00 -3.79
CA TYR A 99 4.48 24.49 -2.62
C TYR A 99 5.42 24.67 -1.43
N ALA A 100 5.14 25.65 -0.57
CA ALA A 100 5.86 25.84 0.68
C ALA A 100 5.39 24.85 1.75
N SER A 101 4.07 24.63 1.83
CA SER A 101 3.45 23.78 2.85
C SER A 101 2.99 22.43 2.29
N ILE A 102 3.08 21.39 3.13
CA ILE A 102 2.53 20.07 2.81
C ILE A 102 1.01 20.19 2.69
N ALA A 103 0.36 20.92 3.60
CA ALA A 103 -1.08 21.12 3.58
C ALA A 103 -1.59 21.71 2.25
N ALA A 104 -0.95 22.75 1.70
CA ALA A 104 -1.37 23.34 0.43
C ALA A 104 -1.20 22.37 -0.75
N ALA A 105 -0.09 21.62 -0.78
CA ALA A 105 0.13 20.58 -1.78
C ALA A 105 -0.94 19.47 -1.72
N GLN A 106 -1.34 19.04 -0.53
CA GLN A 106 -2.33 17.96 -0.36
C GLN A 106 -3.76 18.36 -0.77
N VAL A 107 -4.06 19.66 -0.88
CA VAL A 107 -5.32 20.15 -1.48
C VAL A 107 -5.39 19.82 -2.97
N GLN A 108 -4.24 19.75 -3.66
CA GLN A 108 -4.20 19.46 -5.09
C GLN A 108 -4.35 17.98 -5.43
N GLN A 109 -4.11 17.09 -4.46
CA GLN A 109 -4.26 15.64 -4.63
C GLN A 109 -5.74 15.22 -4.66
N ARG A 110 -6.12 14.49 -5.69
CA ARG A 110 -7.47 13.94 -5.88
C ARG A 110 -7.57 12.54 -5.29
N ALA A 111 -8.67 12.26 -4.58
CA ALA A 111 -8.94 10.93 -4.06
C ALA A 111 -9.27 9.96 -5.21
N GLY A 112 -8.70 8.75 -5.18
CA GLY A 112 -8.89 7.73 -6.23
C GLY A 112 -8.02 7.92 -7.48
N TYR A 113 -7.12 8.92 -7.49
CA TYR A 113 -6.16 9.17 -8.57
C TYR A 113 -4.73 8.88 -8.10
N PRO A 114 -3.82 8.53 -9.02
CA PRO A 114 -2.41 8.29 -8.72
C PRO A 114 -1.62 9.59 -8.51
N ASP A 115 -2.15 10.54 -7.74
CA ASP A 115 -1.53 11.84 -7.53
C ASP A 115 -0.40 11.75 -6.49
N TRP A 116 0.73 12.40 -6.77
CA TRP A 116 1.97 12.30 -6.00
C TRP A 116 2.31 13.63 -5.34
N VAL A 117 2.56 13.60 -4.03
CA VAL A 117 3.16 14.72 -3.30
C VAL A 117 4.59 14.35 -2.92
N LEU A 118 5.55 15.15 -3.39
CA LEU A 118 6.98 14.90 -3.24
C LEU A 118 7.63 16.04 -2.43
N LEU A 119 8.15 15.70 -1.26
CA LEU A 119 8.82 16.65 -0.36
C LEU A 119 10.32 16.71 -0.66
N GLN A 120 10.88 17.92 -0.74
CA GLN A 120 12.30 18.09 -1.03
C GLN A 120 13.13 17.48 0.10
N ARG A 121 14.10 16.63 -0.26
CA ARG A 121 15.08 16.11 0.68
C ARG A 121 15.86 17.23 1.34
N GLY A 122 16.14 17.06 2.64
CA GLY A 122 16.72 18.09 3.50
C GLY A 122 15.74 19.13 4.03
N GLY A 123 14.51 19.20 3.53
CA GLY A 123 13.51 20.14 4.03
C GLY A 123 13.00 19.80 5.44
N VAL A 124 12.50 20.82 6.14
CA VAL A 124 11.94 20.69 7.49
C VAL A 124 10.58 21.37 7.56
N TRP A 125 9.54 20.63 7.96
CA TRP A 125 8.17 21.14 8.10
C TRP A 125 7.64 20.96 9.52
N TYR A 126 7.06 22.02 10.07
CA TYR A 126 6.32 21.99 11.34
C TYR A 126 4.85 21.70 11.09
N GLU A 127 4.58 20.52 10.55
CA GLU A 127 3.25 20.08 10.15
C GLU A 127 2.93 18.69 10.70
N SER A 128 1.64 18.34 10.67
CA SER A 128 1.14 17.08 11.19
C SER A 128 -0.03 16.61 10.33
N LYS A 129 -0.46 15.36 10.53
CA LYS A 129 -1.64 14.77 9.88
C LYS A 129 -1.53 14.74 8.34
N VAL A 130 -0.34 14.43 7.82
CA VAL A 130 -0.11 14.18 6.39
C VAL A 130 -1.15 13.17 5.90
N LYS A 131 -2.03 13.63 5.00
CA LYS A 131 -3.15 12.84 4.50
C LYS A 131 -2.66 11.70 3.61
N LEU A 132 -3.21 10.52 3.81
CA LEU A 132 -3.02 9.40 2.89
C LEU A 132 -4.43 8.96 2.42
N LYS A 133 -4.66 9.08 1.11
CA LYS A 133 -5.93 8.77 0.44
C LYS A 133 -5.73 7.59 -0.50
N SER A 134 -6.82 7.11 -1.10
CA SER A 134 -6.74 6.00 -2.06
C SER A 134 -6.16 6.43 -3.41
N GLY A 135 -5.33 5.57 -3.98
CA GLY A 135 -5.01 5.57 -5.41
C GLY A 135 -6.06 4.84 -6.23
N ARG A 136 -5.78 4.61 -7.51
CA ARG A 136 -6.69 3.94 -8.44
C ARG A 136 -6.50 2.42 -8.44
N SER A 137 -5.25 1.96 -8.46
CA SER A 137 -4.92 0.54 -8.61
C SER A 137 -3.52 0.21 -8.07
N ALA A 138 -3.16 -1.08 -8.04
CA ALA A 138 -1.88 -1.53 -7.50
C ALA A 138 -0.65 -0.88 -8.16
N SER A 139 -0.73 -0.60 -9.46
CA SER A 139 0.27 0.10 -10.27
C SER A 139 0.05 1.61 -10.35
N GLU A 140 -1.15 2.11 -10.03
CA GLU A 140 -1.53 3.52 -10.09
C GLU A 140 -1.85 4.02 -8.67
N ARG A 141 -0.80 4.14 -7.85
CA ARG A 141 -0.94 4.46 -6.43
C ARG A 141 -0.97 5.95 -6.16
N TYR A 142 -1.73 6.32 -5.12
CA TYR A 142 -1.53 7.58 -4.43
C TYR A 142 -0.17 7.54 -3.71
N LEU A 143 0.62 8.60 -3.85
CA LEU A 143 1.98 8.61 -3.29
C LEU A 143 2.24 9.88 -2.48
N VAL A 144 2.85 9.69 -1.31
CA VAL A 144 3.57 10.75 -0.59
C VAL A 144 5.01 10.30 -0.45
N GLY A 145 5.93 11.06 -1.03
CA GLY A 145 7.33 10.70 -1.22
C GLY A 145 8.28 11.85 -1.01
N ALA A 146 9.54 11.64 -1.38
CA ALA A 146 10.58 12.66 -1.33
C ALA A 146 11.32 12.77 -2.66
N TYR A 147 11.75 13.97 -3.05
CA TYR A 147 12.52 14.22 -4.28
C TYR A 147 13.83 14.97 -3.99
N GLY A 148 14.74 14.95 -4.96
CA GLY A 148 16.07 15.54 -4.86
C GLY A 148 17.02 14.72 -4.00
N ASP A 149 18.16 15.32 -3.70
CA ASP A 149 19.26 14.70 -2.96
C ASP A 149 19.29 15.10 -1.48
N GLY A 150 19.92 14.26 -0.65
CA GLY A 150 20.20 14.56 0.75
C GLY A 150 19.39 13.72 1.74
N PRO A 151 19.25 14.16 3.00
CA PRO A 151 18.54 13.39 4.02
C PRO A 151 17.03 13.39 3.75
N ARG A 152 16.31 12.47 4.40
CA ARG A 152 14.84 12.42 4.34
C ARG A 152 14.25 13.78 4.75
N PRO A 153 13.21 14.29 4.07
CA PRO A 153 12.44 15.42 4.55
C PRO A 153 11.93 15.15 5.98
N LEU A 154 12.12 16.12 6.86
CA LEU A 154 11.77 16.03 8.27
C LEU A 154 10.41 16.68 8.52
N VAL A 155 9.42 15.90 8.95
CA VAL A 155 8.12 16.38 9.39
C VAL A 155 8.09 16.36 10.92
N LYS A 156 8.17 17.54 11.51
CA LYS A 156 8.10 17.80 12.96
C LYS A 156 6.64 17.89 13.41
N CYS A 157 6.09 16.78 13.88
CA CYS A 157 4.64 16.65 14.12
C CYS A 157 4.16 16.99 15.54
N GLY A 158 5.06 17.40 16.43
CA GLY A 158 4.73 17.75 17.82
C GLY A 158 4.02 16.61 18.56
N ALA A 159 3.01 16.95 19.37
CA ALA A 159 2.15 15.98 20.06
C ALA A 159 1.05 15.39 19.16
N GLU A 160 0.89 15.86 17.92
CA GLU A 160 -0.15 15.41 16.99
C GLU A 160 0.25 14.14 16.23
N ARG A 161 -0.67 13.59 15.43
CA ARG A 161 -0.35 12.44 14.55
C ARG A 161 0.58 12.86 13.41
N GLY A 162 1.52 12.01 13.01
CA GLY A 162 2.36 12.27 11.83
C GLY A 162 1.57 12.15 10.53
N CYS A 163 1.00 10.99 10.31
CA CYS A 163 0.12 10.67 9.19
C CYS A 163 -1.35 10.64 9.64
N ASN A 164 -2.25 10.89 8.69
CA ASN A 164 -3.68 10.71 8.84
C ASN A 164 -4.24 9.89 7.67
N PRO A 165 -4.07 8.56 7.70
CA PRO A 165 -4.61 7.67 6.67
C PRO A 165 -6.14 7.62 6.71
N GLU A 166 -6.77 7.55 5.54
CA GLU A 166 -8.20 7.27 5.44
C GLU A 166 -8.51 5.83 5.88
N ASN A 167 -9.69 5.66 6.50
CA ASN A 167 -10.14 4.37 7.04
C ASN A 167 -10.06 3.25 5.98
N SER A 168 -10.80 3.39 4.87
CA SER A 168 -10.84 2.40 3.78
C SER A 168 -9.88 2.74 2.64
N MET A 169 -8.70 3.29 2.97
CA MET A 169 -7.68 3.66 2.00
C MET A 169 -7.21 2.44 1.19
N GLN A 170 -7.01 2.63 -0.11
CA GLN A 170 -6.54 1.59 -1.03
C GLN A 170 -5.43 2.09 -1.94
N PHE A 171 -4.45 1.23 -2.26
CA PHE A 171 -3.43 1.53 -3.27
C PHE A 171 -2.64 2.81 -2.99
N THR A 172 -1.97 2.83 -1.84
CA THR A 172 -1.24 4.01 -1.35
C THR A 172 0.20 3.66 -1.04
N ALA A 173 1.10 4.63 -1.23
CA ALA A 173 2.50 4.55 -0.87
C ALA A 173 2.92 5.77 -0.03
N LEU A 174 3.65 5.51 1.05
CA LEU A 174 4.35 6.51 1.85
C LEU A 174 5.84 6.15 1.84
N VAL A 175 6.68 7.05 1.31
CA VAL A 175 8.07 6.72 0.99
C VAL A 175 9.04 7.80 1.45
N GLY A 176 10.11 7.42 2.15
CA GLY A 176 11.27 8.30 2.31
C GLY A 176 11.11 9.49 3.26
N ILE A 177 10.11 9.50 4.17
CA ILE A 177 9.82 10.62 5.07
C ILE A 177 10.31 10.33 6.50
N ASP A 178 10.87 11.32 7.20
CA ASP A 178 11.16 11.25 8.64
C ASP A 178 10.08 11.99 9.45
N PHE A 179 9.24 11.25 10.17
CA PHE A 179 8.26 11.78 11.10
C PHE A 179 8.84 11.84 12.52
N TYR A 180 8.97 13.04 13.06
CA TYR A 180 9.62 13.27 14.35
C TYR A 180 8.70 13.96 15.35
N GLY A 181 8.45 13.26 16.47
CA GLY A 181 7.83 13.82 17.66
C GLY A 181 8.78 14.70 18.45
N HIS A 182 9.25 15.81 17.88
CA HIS A 182 10.22 16.72 18.51
C HIS A 182 9.83 17.24 19.90
N THR A 183 8.52 17.34 20.21
CA THR A 183 8.03 17.72 21.54
C THR A 183 7.99 16.55 22.54
N ARG A 184 8.32 15.34 22.09
CA ARG A 184 8.37 14.11 22.88
C ARG A 184 9.79 13.58 23.06
N ASP A 185 10.79 14.18 22.44
CA ASP A 185 12.17 13.77 22.61
C ASP A 185 12.76 14.50 23.83
N PRO A 186 13.11 13.83 24.94
CA PRO A 186 13.63 14.50 26.13
C PRO A 186 14.95 15.25 25.92
N ASN A 187 15.67 14.96 24.83
CA ASN A 187 16.90 15.66 24.46
C ASN A 187 16.66 16.82 23.48
N SER A 188 15.44 16.97 22.98
CA SER A 188 15.08 18.09 22.11
C SER A 188 14.94 19.37 22.92
N PRO A 189 15.45 20.52 22.43
CA PRO A 189 15.16 21.81 23.04
C PRO A 189 13.67 22.19 22.97
N GLU A 190 12.90 21.49 22.13
CA GLU A 190 11.46 21.68 21.94
C GLU A 190 10.64 20.68 22.77
N TYR A 191 11.26 19.91 23.65
CA TYR A 191 10.58 18.94 24.51
C TYR A 191 9.48 19.60 25.35
N VAL A 192 8.32 18.95 25.39
CA VAL A 192 7.16 19.39 26.17
C VAL A 192 6.73 18.29 27.14
N SER A 193 6.41 17.10 26.65
CA SER A 193 5.92 16.00 27.48
C SER A 193 6.08 14.65 26.77
N PRO A 194 5.98 13.52 27.48
CA PRO A 194 6.03 12.20 26.84
C PRO A 194 4.78 11.87 26.03
N ASP A 195 3.71 12.65 26.16
CA ASP A 195 2.42 12.39 25.51
C ASP A 195 2.44 12.76 24.03
N GLY A 196 1.71 12.00 23.22
CA GLY A 196 1.43 12.41 21.85
C GLY A 196 0.88 11.31 20.96
N GLY A 197 0.47 11.73 19.77
CA GLY A 197 -0.10 10.88 18.74
C GLY A 197 0.94 10.01 18.04
N SER A 198 0.43 8.98 17.36
CA SER A 198 1.19 8.07 16.50
C SER A 198 1.85 8.79 15.33
N GLY A 199 3.00 8.30 14.88
CA GLY A 199 3.58 8.68 13.59
C GLY A 199 2.72 8.15 12.44
N LEU A 200 2.29 6.90 12.54
CA LEU A 200 1.37 6.26 11.60
C LEU A 200 0.39 5.38 12.37
N SER A 201 -0.91 5.57 12.17
CA SER A 201 -1.96 4.70 12.70
C SER A 201 -2.99 4.47 11.63
N TRP A 202 -3.08 3.22 11.15
CA TRP A 202 -4.09 2.83 10.19
C TRP A 202 -5.13 1.93 10.86
N VAL A 203 -6.29 2.54 11.15
CA VAL A 203 -7.38 1.90 11.87
C VAL A 203 -8.53 1.64 10.90
N ILE A 204 -8.84 0.37 10.67
CA ILE A 204 -10.01 -0.02 9.87
C ILE A 204 -11.22 -0.14 10.79
N HIS A 205 -12.27 0.63 10.50
CA HIS A 205 -13.53 0.57 11.22
C HIS A 205 -14.46 -0.51 10.66
N THR A 206 -15.52 -0.82 11.42
CA THR A 206 -16.55 -1.79 11.03
C THR A 206 -17.08 -1.53 9.62
N ASN A 207 -17.28 -2.60 8.85
CA ASN A 207 -17.78 -2.56 7.46
C ASN A 207 -16.91 -1.76 6.48
N SER A 208 -15.59 -1.66 6.72
CA SER A 208 -14.64 -0.99 5.83
C SER A 208 -13.50 -1.92 5.44
N ASP A 209 -12.98 -1.78 4.22
CA ASP A 209 -11.85 -2.58 3.74
C ASP A 209 -10.69 -1.67 3.30
N GLY A 210 -9.51 -1.97 3.83
CA GLY A 210 -8.25 -1.35 3.45
C GLY A 210 -7.35 -2.38 2.75
N ILE A 211 -6.76 -1.99 1.63
CA ILE A 211 -5.88 -2.88 0.86
C ILE A 211 -4.69 -2.12 0.26
N SER A 212 -3.55 -2.78 0.20
CA SER A 212 -2.40 -2.31 -0.57
C SER A 212 -1.83 -0.99 -0.09
N PHE A 213 -1.27 -1.01 1.11
CA PHE A 213 -0.54 0.12 1.66
C PHE A 213 0.95 -0.21 1.73
N LEU A 214 1.77 0.54 1.00
CA LEU A 214 3.22 0.46 1.05
C LEU A 214 3.77 1.57 1.94
N VAL A 215 4.60 1.20 2.92
CA VAL A 215 5.43 2.11 3.68
C VAL A 215 6.87 1.68 3.50
N GLU A 216 7.66 2.49 2.83
CA GLU A 216 9.06 2.19 2.51
C GLU A 216 10.00 3.35 2.86
N ASP A 217 11.20 3.04 3.35
CA ASP A 217 12.24 4.05 3.63
C ASP A 217 11.81 5.19 4.57
N CYS A 218 10.82 4.99 5.43
CA CYS A 218 10.36 6.02 6.36
C CYS A 218 11.06 5.88 7.73
N ALA A 219 11.20 6.99 8.45
CA ALA A 219 11.59 6.99 9.85
C ALA A 219 10.44 7.52 10.71
N PHE A 220 10.19 6.87 11.85
CA PHE A 220 9.22 7.29 12.85
C PHE A 220 9.96 7.40 14.18
N ARG A 221 10.36 8.62 14.55
CA ARG A 221 11.17 8.90 15.75
C ARG A 221 10.30 9.50 16.84
N PHE A 222 10.35 8.92 18.03
CA PHE A 222 9.50 9.32 19.16
C PHE A 222 8.01 9.30 18.78
N LYS A 223 7.61 8.32 17.97
CA LYS A 223 6.28 8.21 17.38
C LYS A 223 5.90 6.75 17.17
N SER A 224 4.75 6.35 17.69
CA SER A 224 4.26 4.97 17.52
C SER A 224 3.77 4.71 16.10
N VAL A 225 3.90 3.47 15.67
CA VAL A 225 3.32 2.96 14.44
C VAL A 225 2.37 1.82 14.78
N ASN A 226 1.14 1.86 14.29
CA ASN A 226 0.17 0.79 14.49
C ASN A 226 -0.77 0.60 13.31
N TRP A 227 -1.33 -0.60 13.23
CA TRP A 227 -2.41 -0.97 12.33
C TRP A 227 -3.38 -1.85 13.10
N GLN A 228 -4.66 -1.53 13.04
CA GLN A 228 -5.68 -2.31 13.74
C GLN A 228 -6.96 -2.39 12.93
N LYS A 229 -7.77 -3.40 13.25
CA LYS A 229 -9.17 -3.48 12.83
C LYS A 229 -10.07 -3.40 14.05
N ASN A 230 -11.16 -2.67 13.95
CA ASN A 230 -12.18 -2.59 15.00
C ASN A 230 -13.21 -3.71 14.83
N TYR A 231 -13.59 -4.36 15.93
CA TYR A 231 -14.63 -5.38 15.94
C TYR A 231 -16.05 -4.75 16.04
N PRO A 232 -17.11 -5.36 15.46
CA PRO A 232 -17.10 -6.53 14.58
C PRO A 232 -16.90 -6.14 13.12
N GLY A 233 -15.75 -6.45 12.53
CA GLY A 233 -15.57 -6.38 11.07
C GLY A 233 -14.31 -5.66 10.61
N GLY A 234 -14.31 -5.35 9.31
CA GLY A 234 -13.22 -4.72 8.57
C GLY A 234 -12.06 -5.65 8.20
N THR A 235 -11.45 -5.39 7.05
CA THR A 235 -10.26 -6.14 6.60
C THR A 235 -9.09 -5.22 6.27
N VAL A 236 -7.90 -5.63 6.70
CA VAL A 236 -6.62 -5.11 6.21
C VAL A 236 -5.99 -6.22 5.40
N ARG A 237 -5.63 -5.94 4.16
CA ARG A 237 -4.85 -6.85 3.31
C ARG A 237 -3.69 -6.11 2.69
N ASP A 238 -2.59 -6.83 2.43
CA ASP A 238 -1.50 -6.30 1.61
C ASP A 238 -0.85 -5.01 2.18
N LEU A 239 -0.63 -4.99 3.50
CA LEU A 239 0.21 -3.99 4.15
C LEU A 239 1.68 -4.41 4.00
N VAL A 240 2.48 -3.53 3.40
CA VAL A 240 3.91 -3.74 3.19
C VAL A 240 4.67 -2.68 3.96
N PHE A 241 5.35 -3.11 5.02
CA PHE A 241 6.21 -2.24 5.82
C PHE A 241 7.65 -2.71 5.67
N ARG A 242 8.48 -1.96 4.93
CA ARG A 242 9.84 -2.39 4.57
C ARG A 242 10.87 -1.27 4.68
N ARG A 243 12.08 -1.61 5.15
CA ARG A 243 13.23 -0.68 5.22
C ARG A 243 12.92 0.63 5.98
N ASN A 244 12.04 0.56 6.96
CA ASN A 244 11.68 1.69 7.80
C ASN A 244 12.45 1.63 9.12
N LEU A 245 12.53 2.77 9.79
CA LEU A 245 13.06 2.92 11.14
C LEU A 245 11.91 3.29 12.09
N ILE A 246 11.78 2.58 13.21
CA ILE A 246 10.92 2.98 14.33
C ILE A 246 11.85 3.13 15.52
N LEU A 247 12.04 4.37 15.97
CA LEU A 247 13.06 4.73 16.95
C LEU A 247 12.43 5.42 18.14
N ASP A 248 12.94 5.08 19.33
CA ASP A 248 12.67 5.81 20.58
C ASP A 248 11.18 6.01 20.88
N THR A 249 10.36 5.03 20.50
CA THR A 249 8.93 5.05 20.79
C THR A 249 8.68 4.59 22.22
N TYR A 250 8.01 5.43 22.98
CA TYR A 250 7.62 5.14 24.35
C TYR A 250 6.23 5.72 24.64
N SER A 251 5.64 5.37 25.79
CA SER A 251 4.44 5.99 26.34
C SER A 251 4.76 6.58 27.71
N GLY A 252 4.06 7.64 28.13
CA GLY A 252 4.07 8.04 29.54
C GLY A 252 3.38 6.98 30.41
N ASP A 253 3.60 7.01 31.72
CA ASP A 253 3.17 6.00 32.70
C ASP A 253 1.64 5.88 32.92
N ASN A 254 0.80 6.33 31.99
CA ASN A 254 -0.67 6.30 32.09
C ASN A 254 -1.33 5.41 31.02
N SER A 255 -0.87 4.17 30.88
CA SER A 255 -1.63 3.11 30.18
C SER A 255 -2.57 2.38 31.14
#